data_AF-A0A0S8IW64-F1
#
_entry.id   AF-A0A0S8IW64-F1
#
_cell.length_a   1.000
_cell.length_b   1.000
_cell.length_c   1.000
_cell.angle_alpha   90.00
_cell.angle_beta   90.00
_cell.angle_gamma   90.00
#
_symmetry.space_group_name_H-M   'P 1'
#
loop_
_entity.id
_entity.type
_entity.pdbx_description
1 polymer ?
#
loop_
_entity_poly.entity_id
_entity_poly.type
_entity_poly.pdbx_seq_one_letter_code
_entity_poly.pdbx_strand_id
1 'polypeptide(L)'
;PRAPAGTIAICGDLKQMSTDFIRGASYRGYGTSLAVGLGIPIPILDEDLARTTGLGDKDIVTKVVDYGRDYPQGEGEPLGEVTYQELKSGKITVNGREVPTAPLTSYKKSREIAELLKSWIKKGDFLLSEVVQPLSGPDSGYKFHGIDLNQKDEG
;
A
#
# COMPACT_ATOMS: atom_id res chain seq x y z
N PRO A 1 5.33 6.23 -1.58
CA PRO A 1 5.75 5.80 -2.93
C PRO A 1 5.48 6.93 -3.94
N ARG A 2 6.36 7.12 -4.93
CA ARG A 2 6.23 8.20 -5.93
C ARG A 2 5.36 7.85 -7.14
N ALA A 3 5.05 6.57 -7.30
CA ALA A 3 4.19 6.03 -8.34
C ALA A 3 3.43 4.80 -7.80
N PRO A 4 2.30 4.41 -8.42
CA PRO A 4 1.67 3.13 -8.18
C PRO A 4 2.63 1.97 -8.39
N ALA A 5 2.44 0.89 -7.64
CA ALA A 5 3.22 -0.34 -7.75
C ALA A 5 2.31 -1.48 -8.26
N GLY A 6 2.81 -2.71 -8.18
CA GLY A 6 2.01 -3.90 -8.52
C GLY A 6 0.77 -4.05 -7.64
N THR A 7 -0.30 -4.55 -8.24
CA THR A 7 -1.54 -4.93 -7.55
C THR A 7 -1.44 -6.40 -7.12
N ILE A 8 -1.86 -6.69 -5.89
CA ILE A 8 -1.91 -8.06 -5.36
C ILE A 8 -3.37 -8.50 -5.27
N ALA A 9 -3.68 -9.67 -5.81
CA ALA A 9 -4.95 -10.36 -5.58
C ALA A 9 -4.75 -11.38 -4.45
N ILE A 10 -5.65 -11.36 -3.46
CA ILE A 10 -5.62 -12.28 -2.33
C ILE A 10 -6.95 -13.03 -2.22
N CYS A 11 -6.89 -14.26 -1.73
CA CYS A 11 -8.05 -15.06 -1.37
C CYS A 11 -7.86 -15.59 0.05
N GLY A 12 -8.93 -15.68 0.82
CA GLY A 12 -8.85 -16.32 2.12
C GLY A 12 -10.22 -16.67 2.70
N ASP A 13 -10.21 -17.60 3.65
CA ASP A 13 -11.41 -18.13 4.30
C ASP A 13 -11.74 -17.34 5.56
N LEU A 14 -12.78 -16.50 5.49
CA LEU A 14 -13.26 -15.69 6.62
C LEU A 14 -13.61 -16.52 7.86
N LYS A 15 -13.96 -17.81 7.72
CA LYS A 15 -14.30 -18.68 8.87
C LYS A 15 -13.07 -19.01 9.72
N GLN A 16 -11.88 -19.00 9.13
CA GLN A 16 -10.61 -19.32 9.79
C GLN A 16 -9.85 -18.06 10.22
N MET A 17 -10.28 -16.88 9.79
CA MET A 17 -9.59 -15.63 10.05
C MET A 17 -9.91 -15.07 11.44
N SER A 18 -8.93 -14.39 12.05
CA SER A 18 -9.12 -13.72 13.33
C SER A 18 -9.80 -12.37 13.17
N THR A 19 -10.79 -12.12 14.02
CA THR A 19 -11.47 -10.82 14.15
C THR A 19 -10.58 -9.72 14.71
N ASP A 20 -9.37 -10.05 15.18
CA ASP A 20 -8.35 -9.09 15.59
C ASP A 20 -7.73 -8.33 14.41
N PHE A 21 -7.77 -8.93 13.21
CA PHE A 21 -7.18 -8.38 11.98
C PHE A 21 -8.21 -8.11 10.88
N ILE A 22 -9.49 -8.37 11.14
CA ILE A 22 -10.59 -8.13 10.20
C ILE A 22 -11.66 -7.27 10.84
N ARG A 23 -12.00 -6.16 10.19
CA ARG A 23 -13.07 -5.26 10.64
C ARG A 23 -13.86 -4.70 9.47
N GLY A 24 -15.17 -4.61 9.63
CA GLY A 24 -16.00 -3.79 8.76
C GLY A 24 -15.65 -2.32 8.95
N ALA A 25 -15.60 -1.57 7.85
CA ALA A 25 -15.31 -0.15 7.82
C ALA A 25 -16.31 0.56 6.90
N SER A 26 -16.42 1.88 7.07
CA SER A 26 -17.16 2.74 6.14
C SER A 26 -16.31 3.96 5.86
N TYR A 27 -15.93 4.13 4.61
CA TYR A 27 -15.14 5.28 4.16
C TYR A 27 -16.02 6.15 3.27
N ARG A 28 -16.00 7.47 3.53
CA ARG A 28 -16.74 8.42 2.71
C ARG A 28 -16.22 8.35 1.27
N GLY A 29 -17.12 8.17 0.30
CA GLY A 29 -16.78 7.99 -1.11
C GLY A 29 -16.50 6.54 -1.54
N TYR A 30 -16.24 5.62 -0.60
CA TYR A 30 -16.01 4.19 -0.88
C TYR A 30 -17.10 3.28 -0.29
N GLY A 31 -17.95 3.80 0.61
CA GLY A 31 -19.06 3.07 1.19
C GLY A 31 -18.62 1.94 2.13
N THR A 32 -19.42 0.88 2.19
CA THR A 32 -19.14 -0.31 2.99
C THR A 32 -17.84 -0.97 2.53
N SER A 33 -16.87 -1.04 3.43
CA SER A 33 -15.52 -1.49 3.17
C SER A 33 -15.10 -2.56 4.18
N LEU A 34 -14.04 -3.32 3.86
CA LEU A 34 -13.44 -4.29 4.76
C LEU A 34 -11.98 -3.91 5.02
N ALA A 35 -11.63 -3.69 6.28
CA ALA A 35 -10.25 -3.53 6.71
C ALA A 35 -9.66 -4.91 7.03
N VAL A 36 -8.62 -5.30 6.30
CA VAL A 36 -7.93 -6.59 6.45
C VAL A 36 -6.46 -6.34 6.73
N GLY A 37 -5.97 -6.88 7.85
CA GLY A 37 -4.55 -6.94 8.15
C GLY A 37 -3.87 -8.03 7.35
N LEU A 38 -2.83 -7.67 6.59
CA LEU A 38 -2.07 -8.59 5.74
C LEU A 38 -0.58 -8.50 6.07
N GLY A 39 0.06 -9.66 6.21
CA GLY A 39 1.51 -9.78 6.37
C GLY A 39 2.10 -10.47 5.14
N ILE A 40 3.08 -9.84 4.49
CA ILE A 40 3.76 -10.40 3.33
C ILE A 40 5.25 -10.45 3.64
N PRO A 41 5.88 -11.64 3.64
CA PRO A 41 7.32 -11.73 3.79
C PRO A 41 8.01 -11.29 2.49
N ILE A 42 9.08 -10.50 2.61
CA ILE A 42 9.91 -10.13 1.47
C ILE A 42 11.16 -11.02 1.50
N PRO A 43 11.27 -12.02 0.60
CA PRO A 43 12.47 -12.84 0.53
C PRO A 43 13.64 -12.00 0.01
N ILE A 44 14.71 -11.88 0.79
CA ILE A 44 15.90 -11.15 0.38
C ILE A 44 16.73 -12.04 -0.54
N LEU A 45 16.82 -11.67 -1.82
CA LEU A 45 17.46 -12.46 -2.87
C LEU A 45 18.84 -11.92 -3.27
N ASP A 46 19.06 -10.62 -3.05
CA ASP A 46 20.29 -9.90 -3.42
C ASP A 46 20.50 -8.67 -2.52
N GLU A 47 21.65 -8.03 -2.70
CA GLU A 47 22.08 -6.87 -1.92
C GLU A 47 21.24 -5.61 -2.18
N ASP A 48 20.76 -5.43 -3.41
CA ASP A 48 19.94 -4.28 -3.80
C ASP A 48 18.56 -4.32 -3.14
N LEU A 49 17.96 -5.52 -3.07
CA LEU A 49 16.71 -5.76 -2.37
C LEU A 49 16.90 -5.59 -0.86
N ALA A 50 18.00 -6.07 -0.30
CA ALA A 50 18.35 -5.84 1.11
C ALA A 50 18.48 -4.34 1.41
N ARG A 51 19.18 -3.59 0.55
CA ARG A 51 19.35 -2.15 0.66
C ARG A 51 18.02 -1.40 0.59
N THR A 52 17.15 -1.79 -0.35
CA THR A 52 15.87 -1.12 -0.58
C THR A 52 14.85 -1.41 0.53
N THR A 53 14.76 -2.65 0.99
CA THR A 53 13.86 -3.05 2.10
C THR A 53 14.35 -2.53 3.46
N GLY A 54 15.64 -2.26 3.60
CA GLY A 54 16.25 -1.67 4.79
C GLY A 54 16.13 -0.15 4.91
N LEU A 55 15.51 0.54 3.94
CA LEU A 55 15.35 1.99 3.99
C LEU A 55 14.55 2.44 5.21
N GLY A 56 15.02 3.52 5.85
CA GLY A 56 14.35 4.12 6.99
C GLY A 56 13.22 5.05 6.57
N ASP A 57 12.33 5.40 7.50
CA ASP A 57 11.17 6.28 7.25
C ASP A 57 11.54 7.65 6.63
N LYS A 58 12.74 8.15 6.91
CA LYS A 58 13.27 9.41 6.36
C LYS A 58 13.63 9.32 4.87
N ASP A 59 13.95 8.11 4.40
CA ASP A 59 14.43 7.86 3.04
C ASP A 59 13.27 7.40 2.12
N ILE A 60 12.11 7.05 2.70
CA ILE A 60 10.91 6.67 1.96
C ILE A 60 10.07 7.92 1.69
N VAL A 61 10.07 8.36 0.43
CA VAL A 61 9.32 9.53 -0.02
C VAL A 61 8.01 9.14 -0.71
N THR A 62 6.98 9.97 -0.52
CA THR A 62 5.67 9.82 -1.15
C THR A 62 5.10 11.16 -1.58
N LYS A 63 4.13 11.12 -2.48
CA LYS A 63 3.40 12.29 -2.97
C LYS A 63 2.15 12.55 -2.12
N VAL A 64 1.85 13.82 -1.89
CA VAL A 64 0.57 14.28 -1.35
C VAL A 64 -0.38 14.57 -2.51
N VAL A 65 -1.56 13.96 -2.53
CA VAL A 65 -2.53 14.06 -3.64
C VAL A 65 -3.86 14.59 -3.13
N ASP A 66 -4.49 15.49 -3.89
CA ASP A 66 -5.86 15.93 -3.61
C ASP A 66 -6.88 14.91 -4.10
N TYR A 67 -7.56 14.24 -3.16
CA TYR A 67 -8.60 13.27 -3.48
C TYR A 67 -9.96 13.89 -3.86
N GLY A 68 -10.16 15.19 -3.62
CA GLY A 68 -11.41 15.89 -3.95
C GLY A 68 -11.48 16.36 -5.39
N ARG A 69 -10.34 16.76 -5.97
CA ARG A 69 -10.24 17.29 -7.33
C ARG A 69 -9.33 16.43 -8.20
N ASP A 70 -8.04 16.39 -7.88
CA ASP A 70 -7.04 15.88 -8.81
C ASP A 70 -7.15 14.36 -9.06
N TYR A 71 -7.46 13.58 -8.01
CA TYR A 71 -7.57 12.11 -8.15
C TYR A 71 -8.73 11.66 -9.05
N PRO A 72 -9.99 12.14 -8.90
CA PRO A 72 -11.08 11.72 -9.79
C PRO A 72 -10.92 12.14 -11.25
N GLN A 73 -10.22 13.25 -11.51
CA GLN A 73 -9.99 13.72 -12.88
C GLN A 73 -8.79 13.06 -13.54
N GLY A 74 -7.92 12.36 -12.79
CA GLY A 74 -6.66 11.84 -13.32
C GLY A 74 -5.70 12.94 -13.78
N GLU A 75 -6.01 14.18 -13.43
CA GLU A 75 -5.34 15.41 -13.85
C GLU A 75 -4.97 16.17 -12.58
N GLY A 76 -3.69 16.26 -12.28
CA GLY A 76 -3.20 17.07 -11.18
C GLY A 76 -1.79 16.71 -10.76
N GLU A 77 -1.00 17.75 -10.49
CA GLU A 77 0.33 17.59 -9.93
C GLU A 77 0.23 17.34 -8.42
N PRO A 78 1.13 16.54 -7.83
CA PRO A 78 1.20 16.38 -6.38
C PRO A 78 1.26 17.73 -5.67
N LEU A 79 0.52 17.87 -4.56
CA LEU A 79 0.58 19.04 -3.68
C LEU A 79 1.96 19.20 -3.00
N GLY A 80 2.79 18.16 -3.06
CA GLY A 80 4.16 18.12 -2.58
C GLY A 80 4.68 16.70 -2.42
N GLU A 81 5.96 16.57 -2.08
CA GLU A 81 6.57 15.32 -1.62
C GLU A 81 6.83 15.39 -0.11
N VAL A 82 6.59 14.28 0.60
CA VAL A 82 6.85 14.13 2.03
C VAL A 82 7.47 12.77 2.32
N THR A 83 8.26 12.69 3.37
CA THR A 83 8.82 11.44 3.89
C THR A 83 7.81 10.72 4.80
N TYR A 84 7.96 9.40 4.95
CA TYR A 84 7.18 8.66 5.95
C TYR A 84 7.49 9.10 7.37
N GLN A 85 8.69 9.61 7.63
CA GLN A 85 9.05 10.20 8.92
C GLN A 85 8.17 11.41 9.24
N GLU A 86 8.00 12.33 8.30
CA GLU A 86 7.13 13.50 8.47
C GLU A 86 5.68 13.08 8.67
N LEU A 87 5.17 12.14 7.85
CA LEU A 87 3.82 11.60 8.03
C LEU A 87 3.60 10.98 9.41
N LYS A 88 4.60 10.27 9.94
CA LYS A 88 4.57 9.67 11.27
C LYS A 88 4.73 10.67 12.41
N SER A 89 5.23 11.87 12.13
CA SER A 89 5.30 12.96 13.13
C SER A 89 3.91 13.49 13.52
N GLY A 90 2.88 13.18 12.72
CA GLY A 90 1.49 13.60 12.94
C GLY A 90 1.12 14.93 12.28
N LYS A 91 2.07 15.55 11.56
CA LYS A 91 1.83 16.81 10.82
C LYS A 91 2.80 16.98 9.65
N ILE A 92 2.32 17.64 8.60
CA ILE A 92 3.09 18.04 7.42
C ILE A 92 2.76 19.48 7.03
N THR A 93 3.59 20.11 6.21
CA THR A 93 3.29 21.42 5.62
C THR A 93 2.89 21.25 4.15
N VAL A 94 1.71 21.76 3.79
CA VAL A 94 1.20 21.78 2.41
C VAL A 94 0.81 23.21 2.08
N ASN A 95 1.35 23.77 0.99
CA ASN A 95 1.09 25.16 0.57
C ASN A 95 1.28 26.20 1.69
N GLY A 96 2.32 26.03 2.50
CA GLY A 96 2.65 26.93 3.62
C GLY A 96 1.74 26.79 4.85
N ARG A 97 0.85 25.79 4.89
CA ARG A 97 -0.05 25.51 6.02
C ARG A 97 0.29 24.18 6.67
N GLU A 98 0.25 24.14 7.99
CA GLU A 98 0.42 22.89 8.75
C GLU A 98 -0.90 22.09 8.71
N VAL A 99 -0.81 20.81 8.35
CA VAL A 99 -1.95 19.88 8.20
C VAL A 99 -1.66 18.63 9.03
N PRO A 100 -2.62 18.17 9.87
CA PRO A 100 -2.43 16.95 10.66
C PRO A 100 -2.43 15.71 9.77
N THR A 101 -1.64 14.70 10.15
CA THR A 101 -1.59 13.41 9.48
C THR A 101 -1.97 12.29 10.43
N ALA A 102 -2.68 11.29 9.90
CA ALA A 102 -3.01 10.07 10.62
C ALA A 102 -2.91 8.88 9.65
N PRO A 103 -2.39 7.73 10.09
CA PRO A 103 -2.34 6.54 9.26
C PRO A 103 -3.74 5.94 9.09
N LEU A 104 -4.01 5.38 7.91
CA LEU A 104 -5.24 4.62 7.65
C LEU A 104 -5.24 3.26 8.39
N THR A 105 -4.06 2.75 8.71
CA THR A 105 -3.84 1.44 9.33
C THR A 105 -3.29 1.56 10.76
N SER A 106 -3.65 0.62 11.63
CA SER A 106 -3.10 0.55 12.99
C SER A 106 -1.67 0.03 12.99
N TYR A 107 -0.70 0.88 13.37
CA TYR A 107 0.71 0.50 13.44
C TYR A 107 0.97 -0.65 14.44
N LYS A 108 0.24 -0.66 15.56
CA LYS A 108 0.30 -1.74 16.56
C LYS A 108 -0.09 -3.08 15.93
N LYS A 109 -1.22 -3.12 15.23
CA LYS A 109 -1.69 -4.33 14.54
C LYS A 109 -0.73 -4.77 13.43
N SER A 110 -0.17 -3.84 12.67
CA SER A 110 0.86 -4.16 11.67
C SER A 110 2.09 -4.84 12.29
N ARG A 111 2.55 -4.40 13.47
CA ARG A 111 3.67 -5.02 14.18
C ARG A 111 3.33 -6.40 14.74
N GLU A 112 2.11 -6.57 15.27
CA GLU A 112 1.61 -7.88 15.72
C GLU A 112 1.61 -8.91 14.57
N ILE A 113 1.08 -8.51 13.40
CA ILE A 113 1.07 -9.36 12.19
C ILE A 113 2.50 -9.73 11.76
N ALA A 114 3.42 -8.75 11.75
CA ALA A 114 4.81 -9.00 11.36
C ALA A 114 5.51 -10.01 12.28
N GLU A 115 5.33 -9.92 13.60
CA GLU A 115 5.92 -10.88 14.53
C GLU A 115 5.26 -12.27 14.45
N LEU A 116 3.95 -12.32 14.21
CA LEU A 116 3.23 -13.59 14.01
C LEU A 116 3.76 -14.33 12.77
N LEU A 117 3.84 -13.63 11.63
CA LEU A 117 4.36 -14.18 10.38
C LEU A 117 5.82 -14.64 10.54
N LYS A 118 6.66 -13.83 11.19
CA LYS A 118 8.05 -14.19 11.50
C LYS A 118 8.14 -15.44 12.37
N SER A 119 7.25 -15.61 13.34
CA SER A 119 7.17 -16.82 14.16
C SER A 119 6.83 -18.05 13.30
N TRP A 120 5.83 -17.97 12.43
CA TRP A 120 5.47 -19.08 11.53
C TRP A 120 6.61 -19.47 10.61
N ILE A 121 7.30 -18.49 10.03
CA ILE A 121 8.47 -18.74 9.18
C ILE A 121 9.58 -19.44 9.97
N LYS A 122 9.91 -18.97 11.18
CA LYS A 122 10.94 -19.59 12.03
C LYS A 122 10.63 -21.02 12.44
N LYS A 123 9.35 -21.36 12.59
CA LYS A 123 8.89 -22.71 12.94
C LYS A 123 8.82 -23.65 11.74
N GLY A 124 8.84 -23.12 10.52
CA GLY A 124 8.58 -23.89 9.31
C GLY A 124 7.08 -24.12 9.04
N ASP A 125 6.19 -23.44 9.79
CA ASP A 125 4.73 -23.49 9.58
C ASP A 125 4.30 -22.68 8.34
N PHE A 126 5.18 -21.81 7.86
CA PHE A 126 5.00 -21.03 6.64
C PHE A 126 6.20 -21.22 5.71
N LEU A 127 5.95 -21.77 4.53
CA LEU A 127 6.93 -21.97 3.48
C LEU A 127 6.59 -21.07 2.28
N LEU A 128 7.63 -20.55 1.63
CA LEU A 128 7.46 -19.81 0.38
C LEU A 128 7.17 -20.81 -0.75
N SER A 129 6.23 -20.46 -1.62
CA SER A 129 6.06 -21.21 -2.87
C SER A 129 7.21 -20.91 -3.82
N GLU A 130 7.37 -21.76 -4.83
CA GLU A 130 8.16 -21.41 -6.00
C GLU A 130 7.54 -20.18 -6.70
N VAL A 131 8.36 -19.49 -7.49
CA VAL A 131 7.91 -18.36 -8.30
C VAL A 131 6.87 -18.87 -9.30
N VAL A 132 5.65 -18.36 -9.22
CA VAL A 132 4.56 -18.76 -10.12
C VAL A 132 4.74 -18.14 -11.51
N GLN A 133 4.98 -16.83 -11.56
CA GLN A 133 5.22 -16.08 -12.80
C GLN A 133 5.97 -14.78 -12.48
N PRO A 134 6.96 -14.37 -13.29
CA PRO A 134 7.59 -13.06 -13.15
C PRO A 134 6.59 -11.95 -13.47
N LEU A 135 6.64 -10.86 -12.69
CA LEU A 135 5.89 -9.66 -13.01
C LEU A 135 6.47 -9.01 -14.27
N SER A 136 5.59 -8.44 -15.09
CA SER A 136 5.97 -7.61 -16.24
C SER A 136 6.91 -6.48 -15.80
N GLY A 137 8.17 -6.55 -16.22
CA GLY A 137 9.16 -5.51 -15.96
C GLY A 137 8.95 -4.27 -16.84
N PRO A 138 9.72 -3.19 -16.60
CA PRO A 138 9.66 -1.97 -17.42
C PRO A 138 9.86 -2.23 -18.92
N ASP A 139 10.69 -3.23 -19.25
CA ASP A 139 11.03 -3.61 -20.62
C ASP A 139 10.00 -4.55 -21.27
N SER A 140 8.93 -4.92 -20.56
CA SER A 140 7.94 -5.87 -21.07
C SER A 140 6.99 -5.28 -22.12
N GLY A 141 7.07 -3.96 -22.37
CA GLY A 141 6.15 -3.24 -23.23
C GLY A 141 4.71 -3.15 -22.70
N TYR A 142 4.46 -3.59 -21.46
CA TYR A 142 3.13 -3.55 -20.85
C TYR A 142 2.72 -2.09 -20.61
N LYS A 143 1.63 -1.66 -21.23
CA LYS A 143 1.02 -0.35 -21.00
C LYS A 143 -0.25 -0.53 -20.18
N PHE A 144 -0.36 0.24 -19.09
CA PHE A 144 -1.60 0.30 -18.33
C PHE A 144 -2.70 0.90 -19.23
N HIS A 145 -3.74 0.10 -19.48
CA HIS A 145 -4.96 0.55 -20.15
C HIS A 145 -5.98 0.91 -19.08
N GLY A 146 -5.99 2.18 -18.67
CA GLY A 146 -7.02 2.71 -17.81
C GLY A 146 -8.37 2.73 -18.53
N ILE A 147 -9.44 2.44 -17.79
CA ILE A 147 -10.79 2.69 -18.27
C ILE A 147 -11.01 4.20 -18.20
N ASP A 148 -11.30 4.82 -19.34
CA ASP A 148 -11.66 6.23 -19.40
C ASP A 148 -13.11 6.40 -18.92
N LEU A 149 -13.26 6.83 -17.67
CA LEU A 149 -14.56 7.06 -17.04
C LEU A 149 -15.31 8.28 -17.62
N ASN A 150 -14.66 9.08 -18.47
CA ASN A 150 -15.27 10.22 -19.15
C ASN A 150 -15.70 9.90 -20.59
N GLN A 151 -15.50 8.68 -21.07
CA GLN A 151 -16.14 8.24 -22.31
C GLN A 151 -17.66 8.18 -22.09
N LYS A 152 -18.37 9.16 -22.65
CA LYS A 152 -19.80 9.03 -22.86
C LYS A 152 -20.01 7.88 -23.82
N ASP A 153 -20.72 6.83 -23.38
CA ASP A 153 -21.30 5.85 -24.28
C ASP A 153 -22.19 6.62 -25.28
N GLU A 154 -21.72 6.75 -26.53
CA GLU A 154 -22.57 7.13 -27.66
C GLU A 154 -23.39 5.89 -28.04
N GLY A 155 -24.45 5.63 -27.25
CA GLY A 155 -25.46 4.61 -27.49
C GLY A 155 -26.85 5.21 -27.58
#